data_AF-A0A503WZK7-F1
#
_entry.id   AF-A0A503WZK7-F1
#
_cell.length_a   1.000
_cell.length_b   1.000
_cell.length_c   1.000
_cell.angle_alpha   90.00
_cell.angle_beta   90.00
_cell.angle_gamma   90.00
#
_symmetry.space_group_name_H-M   'P 1'
#
loop_
_entity.id
_entity.type
_entity.pdbx_description
1 polymer ?
#
loop_
_entity_poly.entity_id
_entity_poly.type
_entity_poly.pdbx_seq_one_letter_code
_entity_poly.pdbx_strand_id
1 'polypeptide(L)'
;MPDIGKAVQDLTKAAQDYGAARQEEEAAQKDEDPELAAMKAASKAVMRAKGKEATAAAGREFHRVEALWRAANTRRKKATLARMLAEKKFREKMRKFNEAMWALMSP
;
A
#
# COMPACT_ATOMS: atom_id res chain seq x y z
N MET A 1 7.38 -38.17 -9.50
CA MET A 1 8.14 -37.26 -8.64
C MET A 1 7.41 -35.93 -8.60
N PRO A 2 6.96 -35.43 -7.44
CA PRO A 2 6.45 -34.07 -7.37
C PRO A 2 7.54 -33.08 -7.84
N ASP A 3 7.14 -32.10 -8.64
CA ASP A 3 8.04 -31.11 -9.24
C ASP A 3 8.40 -30.03 -8.20
N ILE A 4 9.13 -30.45 -7.15
CA ILE A 4 9.55 -29.60 -6.02
C ILE A 4 10.40 -28.45 -6.52
N GLY A 5 11.28 -28.71 -7.50
CA GLY A 5 12.16 -27.69 -8.06
C GLY A 5 11.36 -26.50 -8.61
N LYS A 6 10.29 -26.78 -9.36
CA LYS A 6 9.37 -25.75 -9.83
C LYS A 6 8.58 -25.08 -8.69
N ALA A 7 8.14 -25.85 -7.69
CA ALA A 7 7.43 -25.30 -6.54
C ALA A 7 8.31 -24.33 -5.71
N VAL A 8 9.60 -24.64 -5.54
CA VAL A 8 10.58 -23.76 -4.88
C VAL A 8 10.79 -22.49 -5.71
N GLN A 9 11.03 -22.61 -7.02
CA GLN A 9 11.22 -21.44 -7.89
C GLN A 9 10.00 -20.50 -7.88
N ASP A 10 8.80 -21.06 -8.00
CA ASP A 10 7.54 -20.31 -7.93
C ASP A 10 7.38 -19.60 -6.59
N LEU A 11 7.73 -20.27 -5.49
CA LEU A 11 7.68 -19.71 -4.15
C LEU A 11 8.69 -18.57 -3.97
N THR A 12 9.93 -18.76 -4.42
CA THR A 12 10.98 -17.73 -4.36
C THR A 12 10.54 -16.49 -5.14
N LYS A 13 10.00 -16.65 -6.35
CA LYS A 13 9.47 -15.54 -7.15
C LYS A 13 8.33 -14.83 -6.41
N ALA A 14 7.36 -15.57 -5.87
CA ALA A 14 6.25 -14.97 -5.15
C ALA A 14 6.70 -14.25 -3.86
N ALA A 15 7.77 -14.72 -3.21
CA ALA A 15 8.37 -14.05 -2.06
C ALA A 15 9.02 -12.71 -2.46
N GLN A 16 9.75 -12.68 -3.58
CA GLN A 16 10.35 -11.47 -4.14
C GLN A 16 9.27 -10.44 -4.53
N ASP A 17 8.23 -10.88 -5.23
CA ASP A 17 7.11 -10.02 -5.64
C ASP A 17 6.40 -9.42 -4.41
N TYR A 18 6.19 -10.22 -3.36
CA TYR A 18 5.61 -9.73 -2.10
C TYR A 18 6.54 -8.72 -1.40
N GLY A 19 7.83 -8.98 -1.38
CA GLY A 19 8.83 -8.05 -0.83
C GLY A 19 8.83 -6.70 -1.53
N ALA A 20 8.82 -6.71 -2.87
CA ALA A 20 8.75 -5.50 -3.68
C ALA A 20 7.45 -4.72 -3.44
N ALA A 21 6.29 -5.39 -3.47
CA ALA A 21 5.01 -4.75 -3.22
C ALA A 21 4.91 -4.15 -1.79
N ARG A 22 5.60 -4.75 -0.81
CA ARG A 22 5.70 -4.19 0.55
C ARG A 22 6.55 -2.93 0.60
N GLN A 23 7.68 -2.90 -0.12
CA GLN A 23 8.51 -1.70 -0.23
C GLN A 23 7.77 -0.55 -0.94
N GLU A 24 7.00 -0.86 -1.99
CA GLU A 24 6.16 0.11 -2.68
C GLU A 24 5.06 0.68 -1.78
N GLU A 25 4.41 -0.15 -0.96
CA GLU A 25 3.44 0.33 0.03
C GLU A 25 4.09 1.26 1.05
N GLU A 26 5.28 0.92 1.55
CA GLU A 26 6.02 1.76 2.48
C GLU A 26 6.39 3.11 1.87
N ALA A 27 6.87 3.12 0.61
CA ALA A 27 7.17 4.35 -0.11
C ALA A 27 5.90 5.20 -0.31
N ALA A 28 4.80 4.59 -0.74
CA ALA A 28 3.53 5.30 -0.94
C ALA A 28 2.93 5.83 0.38
N GLN A 29 3.19 5.16 1.52
CA GLN A 29 2.83 5.67 2.84
C GLN A 29 3.67 6.88 3.22
N LYS A 30 5.00 6.82 3.04
CA LYS A 30 5.90 7.96 3.28
C LYS A 30 5.54 9.18 2.44
N ASP A 31 5.09 8.97 1.21
CA ASP A 31 4.61 10.04 0.31
C ASP A 31 3.27 10.63 0.76
N GLU A 32 2.39 9.87 1.41
CA GLU A 32 1.09 10.35 1.89
C GLU A 32 1.20 11.17 3.19
N ASP A 33 2.13 10.81 4.07
CA ASP A 33 2.31 11.44 5.39
C ASP A 33 2.40 12.98 5.36
N PRO A 34 3.24 13.62 4.50
CA PRO A 34 3.30 15.08 4.43
C PRO A 34 2.00 15.70 3.92
N GLU A 35 1.34 15.07 2.96
CA GLU A 35 0.07 15.56 2.40
C GLU A 35 -1.06 15.46 3.41
N LEU A 36 -1.09 14.39 4.21
CA LEU A 36 -2.04 14.24 5.30
C LEU A 36 -1.79 15.27 6.41
N ALA A 37 -0.53 15.55 6.74
CA ALA A 37 -0.17 16.60 7.69
C ALA A 37 -0.61 17.99 7.18
N ALA A 38 -0.35 18.29 5.91
CA ALA A 38 -0.78 19.53 5.26
C ALA A 38 -2.32 19.65 5.26
N MET A 39 -3.04 18.57 4.95
CA MET A 39 -4.50 18.55 4.94
C MET A 39 -5.07 18.85 6.34
N LYS A 40 -4.51 18.25 7.39
CA LYS A 40 -4.90 18.53 8.78
C LYS A 40 -4.63 19.99 9.15
N ALA A 41 -3.50 20.55 8.73
CA ALA A 41 -3.16 21.95 8.97
C ALA A 41 -4.11 22.91 8.24
N ALA A 42 -4.41 22.65 6.97
CA ALA A 42 -5.33 23.45 6.16
C ALA A 42 -6.76 23.39 6.72
N SER A 43 -7.24 22.20 7.10
CA SER A 43 -8.54 22.02 7.76
C SER A 43 -8.64 22.85 9.05
N LYS A 44 -7.60 22.80 9.89
CA LYS A 44 -7.51 23.60 11.12
C LYS A 44 -7.50 25.10 10.84
N ALA A 45 -6.86 25.53 9.75
CA ALA A 45 -6.82 26.94 9.34
C ALA A 45 -8.22 27.42 8.90
N VAL A 46 -8.95 26.64 8.11
CA VAL A 46 -10.35 26.93 7.73
C VAL A 46 -11.23 27.09 8.96
N MET A 47 -11.13 26.17 9.92
CA MET A 47 -11.92 26.19 11.16
C MET A 47 -11.62 27.40 12.06
N ARG A 48 -10.45 28.02 11.91
CA ARG A 48 -10.02 29.17 12.74
C ARG A 48 -10.10 30.51 12.03
N ALA A 49 -10.32 30.50 10.72
CA ALA A 49 -10.41 31.73 9.95
C ALA A 49 -11.60 32.58 10.41
N LYS A 50 -11.36 33.88 10.62
CA LYS A 50 -12.38 34.86 10.99
C LYS A 50 -12.46 35.93 9.91
N GLY A 51 -13.69 36.23 9.47
CA GLY A 51 -13.94 37.19 8.40
C GLY A 51 -13.91 36.54 7.01
N LYS A 52 -14.67 37.14 6.08
CA LYS A 52 -14.93 36.56 4.74
C LYS A 52 -13.65 36.30 3.95
N GLU A 53 -12.70 37.24 3.98
CA GLU A 53 -11.46 37.13 3.20
C GLU A 53 -10.53 36.04 3.73
N ALA A 54 -10.38 35.93 5.05
CA ALA A 54 -9.56 34.90 5.67
C ALA A 54 -10.15 33.50 5.43
N THR A 55 -11.49 33.35 5.52
CA THR A 55 -12.17 32.08 5.21
C THR A 55 -12.01 31.72 3.74
N ALA A 56 -12.12 32.68 2.81
CA ALA A 56 -11.92 32.44 1.39
C ALA A 56 -10.47 32.03 1.06
N ALA A 57 -9.48 32.66 1.69
CA ALA A 57 -8.07 32.29 1.53
C ALA A 57 -7.77 30.89 2.08
N ALA A 58 -8.23 30.59 3.29
CA ALA A 58 -8.07 29.26 3.89
C ALA A 58 -8.80 28.17 3.09
N GLY A 59 -9.98 28.46 2.54
CA GLY A 59 -10.72 27.54 1.68
C GLY A 59 -10.00 27.22 0.38
N ARG A 60 -9.39 28.23 -0.28
CA ARG A 60 -8.57 28.00 -1.49
C ARG A 60 -7.38 27.10 -1.19
N GLU A 61 -6.68 27.34 -0.08
CA GLU A 61 -5.54 26.53 0.33
C GLU A 61 -5.96 25.09 0.69
N PHE A 62 -7.09 24.94 1.39
CA PHE A 62 -7.66 23.63 1.68
C PHE A 62 -7.95 22.84 0.40
N HIS A 63 -8.59 23.44 -0.60
CA HIS A 63 -8.87 22.74 -1.86
C HIS A 63 -7.60 22.36 -2.64
N ARG A 64 -6.56 23.20 -2.58
CA ARG A 64 -5.27 22.89 -3.19
C ARG A 64 -4.63 21.66 -2.55
N VAL A 65 -4.55 21.64 -1.22
CA VAL A 65 -3.94 20.53 -0.46
C VAL A 65 -4.80 19.27 -0.51
N GLU A 66 -6.12 19.41 -0.50
CA GLU A 66 -7.05 18.28 -0.61
C GLU A 66 -6.83 17.47 -1.89
N ALA A 67 -6.60 18.14 -3.02
CA ALA A 67 -6.34 17.46 -4.29
C ALA A 67 -5.04 16.63 -4.24
N LEU A 68 -3.98 17.17 -3.64
CA LEU A 68 -2.69 16.51 -3.48
C LEU A 68 -2.80 15.30 -2.53
N TRP A 69 -3.44 15.49 -1.37
CA TRP A 69 -3.68 14.41 -0.42
C TRP A 69 -4.54 13.29 -1.02
N ARG A 70 -5.61 13.61 -1.76
CA ARG A 70 -6.43 12.59 -2.44
C ARG A 70 -5.61 11.79 -3.46
N ALA A 71 -4.72 12.45 -4.22
CA ALA A 71 -3.85 11.77 -5.16
C ALA A 71 -2.87 10.83 -4.44
N ALA A 72 -2.21 11.29 -3.37
CA ALA A 72 -1.30 10.48 -2.57
C ALA A 72 -2.02 9.30 -1.89
N ASN A 73 -3.18 9.55 -1.27
CA ASN A 73 -4.00 8.53 -0.63
C ASN A 73 -4.48 7.46 -1.63
N THR A 74 -4.76 7.85 -2.87
CA THR A 74 -5.11 6.91 -3.94
C THR A 74 -3.92 6.02 -4.31
N ARG A 75 -2.70 6.57 -4.41
CA ARG A 75 -1.48 5.78 -4.67
C ARG A 75 -1.22 4.78 -3.54
N ARG A 76 -1.29 5.23 -2.30
CA ARG A 76 -1.18 4.40 -1.09
C ARG A 76 -2.18 3.25 -1.11
N LYS A 77 -3.46 3.52 -1.37
CA LYS A 77 -4.51 2.49 -1.50
C LYS A 77 -4.20 1.47 -2.60
N LYS A 78 -3.72 1.92 -3.76
CA LYS A 78 -3.31 1.01 -4.85
C LYS A 78 -2.14 0.14 -4.43
N ALA A 79 -1.13 0.69 -3.77
CA ALA A 79 0.01 -0.07 -3.27
C ALA A 79 -0.41 -1.09 -2.20
N THR A 80 -1.29 -0.72 -1.27
CA THR A 80 -1.88 -1.65 -0.29
C THR A 80 -2.62 -2.80 -0.96
N LEU A 81 -3.44 -2.52 -1.99
CA LEU A 81 -4.12 -3.57 -2.76
C LEU A 81 -3.12 -4.49 -3.48
N ALA A 82 -2.08 -3.92 -4.10
CA ALA A 82 -1.03 -4.68 -4.77
C ALA A 82 -0.28 -5.60 -3.79
N ARG A 83 0.09 -5.10 -2.61
CA ARG A 83 0.72 -5.90 -1.55
C ARG A 83 -0.21 -7.03 -1.09
N MET A 84 -1.48 -6.77 -0.85
CA MET A 84 -2.44 -7.82 -0.45
C MET A 84 -2.60 -8.90 -1.52
N LEU A 85 -2.61 -8.52 -2.80
CA LEU A 85 -2.65 -9.48 -3.90
C LEU A 85 -1.37 -10.31 -3.98
N ALA A 86 -0.20 -9.68 -3.82
CA ALA A 86 1.09 -10.37 -3.80
C ALA A 86 1.20 -11.32 -2.59
N GLU A 87 0.74 -10.89 -1.42
CA GLU A 87 0.67 -11.71 -0.20
C GLU A 87 -0.21 -12.95 -0.41
N LYS A 88 -1.41 -12.76 -0.99
CA LYS A 88 -2.32 -13.86 -1.29
C LYS A 88 -1.67 -14.90 -2.21
N LYS A 89 -0.99 -14.45 -3.27
CA LYS A 89 -0.25 -15.33 -4.18
C LYS A 89 0.90 -16.06 -3.48
N PHE A 90 1.68 -15.35 -2.65
CA PHE A 90 2.76 -15.95 -1.86
C PHE A 90 2.23 -17.04 -0.93
N ARG A 91 1.15 -16.76 -0.19
CA ARG A 91 0.50 -17.75 0.69
C ARG A 91 -0.01 -18.98 -0.08
N GLU A 92 -0.56 -18.77 -1.28
CA GLU A 92 -1.00 -19.87 -2.14
C GLU A 92 0.19 -20.74 -2.60
N LYS A 93 1.30 -20.14 -2.99
CA LYS A 93 2.53 -20.85 -3.38
C LYS A 93 3.15 -21.59 -2.20
N MET A 94 3.17 -20.98 -1.01
CA MET A 94 3.59 -21.63 0.24
C MET A 94 2.75 -22.87 0.54
N ARG A 95 1.42 -22.78 0.41
CA ARG A 95 0.53 -23.92 0.61
C ARG A 95 0.85 -25.06 -0.36
N LYS A 96 0.98 -24.77 -1.65
CA LYS A 96 1.32 -25.77 -2.68
C LYS A 96 2.69 -26.42 -2.45
N PHE A 97 3.67 -25.62 -2.04
CA PHE A 97 4.98 -26.13 -1.66
C PHE A 97 4.89 -27.08 -0.46
N ASN A 98 4.16 -26.70 0.59
CA ASN A 98 3.96 -27.56 1.77
C ASN A 98 3.24 -28.87 1.43
N GLU A 99 2.23 -28.83 0.55
CA GLU A 99 1.52 -30.02 0.05
C GLU A 99 2.47 -30.96 -0.70
N ALA A 100 3.31 -30.41 -1.58
CA ALA A 100 4.32 -31.19 -2.29
C ALA A 100 5.36 -31.81 -1.34
N MET A 101 5.79 -31.06 -0.33
CA MET A 101 6.70 -31.55 0.71
C MET A 101 6.07 -32.68 1.54
N TRP A 102 4.80 -32.53 1.93
CA TRP A 102 4.11 -33.55 2.72
C TRP A 102 3.87 -34.83 1.91
N ALA A 103 3.56 -34.73 0.62
CA ALA A 103 3.43 -35.88 -0.28
C ALA A 103 4.74 -36.68 -0.46
N LEU A 104 5.90 -36.08 -0.20
CA LEU A 104 7.20 -36.78 -0.21
C LEU A 104 7.54 -37.44 1.12
N MET A 105 7.06 -36.86 2.22
CA MET A 105 7.32 -37.33 3.57
C MET A 105 6.29 -38.36 4.05
N SER A 106 5.13 -38.44 3.39
CA SER A 106 4.13 -39.47 3.65
C SER A 106 4.55 -40.78 2.97
N PRO A 107 4.80 -41.86 3.74
CA PRO A 107 5.23 -43.16 3.21
C PRO A 107 4.16 -43.86 2.36
#